data_AF-A0A7W7XF59-F1
#
_entry.id   AF-A0A7W7XF59-F1
#
_cell.length_a   1.000
_cell.length_b   1.000
_cell.length_c   1.000
_cell.angle_alpha   90.00
_cell.angle_beta   90.00
_cell.angle_gamma   90.00
#
_symmetry.space_group_name_H-M   'P 1'
#
loop_
_entity.id
_entity.type
_entity.pdbx_description
1 polymer ?
#
loop_
_entity_poly.entity_id
_entity_poly.type
_entity_poly.pdbx_seq_one_letter_code
_entity_poly.pdbx_strand_id
1 'polypeptide(L)'
;MGTQHLSAPVSGAGVIHANVTHTTGYTVVGNHLTQHEHLSLTAIGLAAHIQSLPAGSRIGVKCLAARFPEGEIRVAAALRELEAHGYLSRTRERLPSGRIVTRTVSYNNPGAVEPPEPDADPDPDPERDPGPVRDETPAVPRTPAAGLLLDLRRHDARFLLSERDIRHLAPAVDAWFARGATPDAVRRTLLATLPDPLKHPAGLLSHRLNTLLPPPLPTVAPAQGPPPIQTCVTCEEVAFRAWEPGRCPDCEADADAEAAARAWLAADAA
;
A
#
# COMPACT_ATOMS: atom_id res chain seq x y z
N MET A 1 -28.66 3.91 47.64
CA MET A 1 -27.53 4.76 48.08
C MET A 1 -26.41 3.82 48.50
N GLY A 2 -25.34 3.74 47.71
CA GLY A 2 -24.19 2.90 48.03
C GLY A 2 -23.25 3.62 48.99
N THR A 3 -22.84 2.95 50.06
CA THR A 3 -21.86 3.46 51.04
C THR A 3 -20.50 3.59 50.36
N GLN A 4 -19.92 4.80 50.41
CA GLN A 4 -18.55 5.04 49.92
C GLN A 4 -17.55 4.36 50.85
N HIS A 5 -16.64 3.57 50.28
CA HIS A 5 -15.52 2.99 50.99
C HIS A 5 -14.23 3.66 50.51
N LEU A 6 -13.66 4.50 51.37
CA LEU A 6 -12.31 5.02 51.16
C LEU A 6 -11.32 3.87 51.35
N SER A 7 -10.36 3.74 50.44
CA SER A 7 -9.18 2.90 50.69
C SER A 7 -8.39 3.51 51.86
N ALA A 8 -7.79 2.68 52.71
CA ALA A 8 -7.15 3.08 53.97
C ALA A 8 -6.22 4.31 53.81
N PRO A 9 -6.12 5.21 54.81
CA PRO A 9 -5.34 6.43 54.68
C PRO A 9 -3.86 6.07 54.61
N VAL A 10 -3.30 6.11 53.40
CA VAL A 10 -1.86 6.01 53.18
C VAL A 10 -1.31 7.42 53.16
N SER A 11 -0.48 7.78 54.15
CA SER A 11 0.22 9.06 54.22
C SER A 11 1.29 9.16 53.12
N GLY A 12 0.88 9.34 51.86
CA GLY A 12 1.79 9.43 50.72
C GLY A 12 1.12 10.08 49.51
N ALA A 13 1.90 10.85 48.72
CA ALA A 13 1.44 11.39 47.45
C ALA A 13 1.10 10.25 46.47
N GLY A 14 -0.08 10.31 45.83
CA GLY A 14 -0.56 9.26 44.92
C GLY A 14 -2.06 9.32 44.67
N VAL A 15 -2.59 8.34 43.94
CA VAL A 15 -4.03 8.21 43.69
C VAL A 15 -4.71 7.60 44.91
N ILE A 16 -5.67 8.32 45.51
CA ILE A 16 -6.53 7.80 46.57
C ILE A 16 -7.85 7.36 45.96
N HIS A 17 -8.19 6.08 46.11
CA HIS A 17 -9.44 5.53 45.60
C HIS A 17 -10.58 5.72 46.60
N ALA A 18 -11.53 6.60 46.25
CA ALA A 18 -12.83 6.73 46.90
C ALA A 18 -13.87 5.90 46.12
N ASN A 19 -13.98 4.62 46.46
CA ASN A 19 -14.78 3.68 45.69
C ASN A 19 -16.20 3.56 46.25
N VAL A 20 -17.19 3.45 45.37
CA VAL A 20 -18.53 2.97 45.70
C VAL A 20 -18.67 1.59 45.06
N THR A 21 -19.35 0.65 45.72
CA THR A 21 -19.68 -0.62 45.09
C THR A 21 -20.76 -0.42 44.02
N HIS A 22 -20.42 -0.68 42.76
CA HIS A 22 -21.37 -0.72 41.67
C HIS A 22 -22.07 -2.09 41.67
N THR A 23 -23.40 -2.11 41.61
CA THR A 23 -24.17 -3.36 41.58
C THR A 23 -24.84 -3.62 40.23
N THR A 24 -24.92 -2.62 39.35
CA THR A 24 -25.51 -2.71 38.01
C THR A 24 -24.73 -1.89 37.00
N GLY A 25 -24.84 -2.24 35.71
CA GLY A 25 -24.28 -1.46 34.61
C GLY A 25 -22.75 -1.31 34.62
N TYR A 26 -22.03 -2.28 35.16
CA TYR A 26 -20.57 -2.28 35.20
C TYR A 26 -19.99 -3.52 34.53
N THR A 27 -18.74 -3.40 34.08
CA THR A 27 -17.96 -4.48 33.48
C THR A 27 -16.70 -4.67 34.30
N VAL A 28 -16.40 -5.92 34.67
CA VAL A 28 -15.15 -6.25 35.34
C VAL A 28 -14.07 -6.39 34.28
N VAL A 29 -13.07 -5.52 34.33
CA VAL A 29 -11.92 -5.55 33.44
C VAL A 29 -10.69 -5.96 34.24
N GLY A 30 -10.01 -7.02 33.82
CA GLY A 30 -8.84 -7.53 34.54
C GLY A 30 -7.59 -6.64 34.38
N ASN A 31 -6.78 -6.56 35.42
CA ASN A 31 -5.55 -5.73 35.43
C ASN A 31 -4.58 -6.08 34.31
N HIS A 32 -4.53 -7.33 33.87
CA HIS A 32 -3.74 -7.76 32.72
C HIS A 32 -4.03 -6.99 31.41
N LEU A 33 -5.23 -6.42 31.27
CA LEU A 33 -5.65 -5.65 30.11
C LEU A 33 -5.37 -4.17 30.35
N THR A 34 -5.73 -3.65 31.53
CA THR A 34 -5.55 -2.22 31.86
C THR A 34 -4.09 -1.83 32.11
N GLN A 35 -3.23 -2.80 32.41
CA GLN A 35 -1.79 -2.63 32.64
C GLN A 35 -0.94 -3.35 31.59
N HIS A 36 -1.54 -3.69 30.44
CA HIS A 36 -0.84 -4.44 29.41
C HIS A 36 0.33 -3.63 28.80
N GLU A 37 1.55 -4.15 28.85
CA GLU A 37 2.77 -3.42 28.49
C GLU A 37 2.87 -3.07 26.99
N HIS A 38 2.27 -3.90 26.14
CA HIS A 38 2.39 -3.78 24.67
C HIS A 38 1.13 -3.29 23.96
N LEU A 39 0.03 -3.01 24.69
CA LEU A 39 -1.18 -2.46 24.09
C LEU A 39 -1.17 -0.93 24.21
N SER A 40 -1.64 -0.26 23.16
CA SER A 40 -1.90 1.17 23.24
C SER A 40 -3.08 1.46 24.18
N LEU A 41 -3.11 2.65 24.80
CA LEU A 41 -4.26 3.09 25.60
C LEU A 41 -5.57 3.10 24.79
N THR A 42 -5.49 3.33 23.47
CA THR A 42 -6.65 3.19 22.58
C THR A 42 -7.11 1.74 22.49
N ALA A 43 -6.21 0.77 22.33
CA ALA A 43 -6.58 -0.64 22.34
C ALA A 43 -7.18 -1.07 23.69
N ILE A 44 -6.57 -0.66 24.81
CA ILE A 44 -7.10 -0.93 26.16
C ILE A 44 -8.51 -0.34 26.33
N GLY A 45 -8.71 0.91 25.94
CA GLY A 45 -10.01 1.58 26.00
C GLY A 45 -11.06 0.90 25.12
N LEU A 46 -10.70 0.51 23.90
CA LEU A 46 -11.60 -0.22 23.00
C LEU A 46 -11.94 -1.61 23.53
N ALA A 47 -10.99 -2.35 24.10
CA ALA A 47 -11.26 -3.65 24.70
C ALA A 47 -12.23 -3.54 25.88
N ALA A 48 -11.99 -2.58 26.79
CA ALA A 48 -12.89 -2.29 27.90
C ALA A 48 -14.29 -1.91 27.41
N HIS A 49 -14.38 -1.08 26.36
CA HIS A 49 -15.66 -0.74 25.75
C HIS A 49 -16.36 -1.97 25.16
N ILE A 50 -15.65 -2.79 24.36
CA ILE A 50 -16.23 -3.98 23.72
C ILE A 50 -16.75 -4.96 24.77
N GLN A 51 -16.04 -5.17 25.87
CA GLN A 51 -16.50 -6.03 26.97
C GLN A 51 -17.75 -5.49 27.69
N SER A 52 -18.02 -4.19 27.59
CA SER A 52 -19.23 -3.58 28.17
C SER A 52 -20.47 -3.68 27.28
N LEU A 53 -20.31 -4.09 26.02
CA LEU A 53 -21.40 -4.16 25.06
C LEU A 53 -22.17 -5.49 25.17
N PRO A 54 -23.49 -5.49 24.89
CA PRO A 54 -24.25 -6.72 24.72
C PRO A 54 -23.71 -7.58 23.57
N ALA A 55 -23.83 -8.91 23.70
CA ALA A 55 -23.50 -9.84 22.62
C ALA A 55 -24.25 -9.49 21.31
N GLY A 56 -23.56 -9.56 20.17
CA GLY A 56 -24.10 -9.19 18.86
C GLY A 56 -23.97 -7.70 18.50
N SER A 57 -23.41 -6.87 19.39
CA SER A 57 -23.13 -5.47 19.08
C SER A 57 -22.15 -5.32 17.92
N ARG A 58 -22.41 -4.32 17.05
CA ARG A 58 -21.53 -4.02 15.92
C ARG A 58 -20.29 -3.27 16.39
N ILE A 59 -19.12 -3.85 16.19
CA ILE A 59 -17.81 -3.29 16.62
C ILE A 59 -16.84 -3.09 15.45
N GLY A 60 -17.37 -2.81 14.26
CA GLY A 60 -16.55 -2.50 13.08
C GLY A 60 -15.84 -1.15 13.19
N VAL A 61 -14.74 -0.98 12.44
CA VAL A 61 -13.90 0.24 12.45
C VAL A 61 -14.73 1.52 12.31
N LYS A 62 -15.58 1.60 11.27
CA LYS A 62 -16.44 2.77 11.04
C LYS A 62 -17.44 3.02 12.18
N CYS A 63 -17.96 1.94 12.79
CA CYS A 63 -18.91 2.04 13.89
C CYS A 63 -18.26 2.60 15.15
N LEU A 64 -17.04 2.14 15.47
CA LEU A 64 -16.28 2.62 16.62
C LEU A 64 -15.73 4.03 16.39
N ALA A 65 -15.19 4.33 15.22
CA ALA A 65 -14.68 5.66 14.87
C ALA A 65 -15.79 6.73 14.83
N ALA A 66 -17.04 6.36 14.56
CA ALA A 66 -18.16 7.28 14.67
C ALA A 66 -18.53 7.63 16.13
N ARG A 67 -18.13 6.80 17.10
CA ARG A 67 -18.51 6.95 18.52
C ARG A 67 -17.46 7.70 19.34
N PHE A 68 -16.20 7.60 18.97
CA PHE A 68 -15.05 8.08 19.73
C PHE A 68 -14.24 9.13 18.94
N PRO A 69 -13.46 10.01 19.60
CA PRO A 69 -12.67 11.03 18.93
C PRO A 69 -11.49 10.48 18.11
N GLU A 70 -11.21 9.17 18.20
CA GLU A 70 -10.15 8.50 17.44
C GLU A 70 -10.56 8.25 15.99
N GLY A 71 -9.66 8.61 15.06
CA GLY A 71 -9.86 8.36 13.64
C GLY A 71 -9.83 6.87 13.26
N GLU A 72 -10.45 6.53 12.14
CA GLU A 72 -10.58 5.16 11.62
C GLU A 72 -9.25 4.40 11.57
N ILE A 73 -8.15 5.06 11.20
CA ILE A 73 -6.82 4.46 11.13
C ILE A 73 -6.35 3.96 12.51
N ARG A 74 -6.54 4.79 13.55
CA ARG A 74 -6.14 4.46 14.93
C ARG A 74 -7.03 3.37 15.50
N VAL A 75 -8.34 3.43 15.26
CA VAL A 75 -9.28 2.38 15.64
C VAL A 75 -8.91 1.05 14.98
N ALA A 76 -8.60 1.06 13.68
CA ALA A 76 -8.21 -0.14 12.97
C ALA A 76 -6.87 -0.72 13.47
N ALA A 77 -5.91 0.14 13.84
CA ALA A 77 -4.65 -0.29 14.45
C ALA A 77 -4.88 -0.92 15.82
N ALA A 78 -5.66 -0.28 16.68
CA ALA A 78 -6.00 -0.78 18.00
C ALA A 78 -6.73 -2.14 17.93
N LEU A 79 -7.68 -2.34 17.00
CA LEU A 79 -8.31 -3.65 16.81
C LEU A 79 -7.31 -4.74 16.39
N ARG A 80 -6.29 -4.41 15.58
CA ARG A 80 -5.23 -5.37 15.21
C ARG A 80 -4.32 -5.69 16.39
N GLU A 81 -4.01 -4.72 17.24
CA GLU A 81 -3.27 -4.96 18.49
C GLU A 81 -4.02 -5.96 19.39
N LEU A 82 -5.34 -5.76 19.56
CA LEU A 82 -6.17 -6.67 20.35
C LEU A 82 -6.20 -8.10 19.78
N GLU A 83 -6.20 -8.26 18.46
CA GLU A 83 -6.08 -9.57 17.83
C GLU A 83 -4.72 -10.21 18.04
N ALA A 84 -3.64 -9.43 17.84
CA ALA A 84 -2.28 -9.91 18.01
C ALA A 84 -2.00 -10.41 19.44
N HIS A 85 -2.66 -9.80 20.43
CA HIS A 85 -2.54 -10.17 21.84
C HIS A 85 -3.69 -11.08 22.34
N GLY A 86 -4.54 -11.59 21.45
CA GLY A 86 -5.56 -12.59 21.78
C GLY A 86 -6.80 -12.06 22.52
N TYR A 87 -6.94 -10.75 22.70
CA TYR A 87 -8.13 -10.13 23.29
C TYR A 87 -9.33 -10.09 22.32
N LEU A 88 -9.09 -10.29 21.02
CA LEU A 88 -10.11 -10.30 19.98
C LEU A 88 -9.81 -11.41 18.96
N SER A 89 -10.82 -12.09 18.46
CA SER A 89 -10.74 -12.99 17.30
C SER A 89 -11.84 -12.66 16.30
N ARG A 90 -11.51 -12.65 15.01
CA ARG A 90 -12.45 -12.44 13.91
C ARG A 90 -12.36 -13.59 12.92
N THR A 91 -13.40 -14.43 12.89
CA THR A 91 -13.51 -15.57 11.96
C THR A 91 -14.61 -15.30 10.95
N ARG A 92 -14.41 -15.69 9.69
CA ARG A 92 -15.46 -15.67 8.67
C ARG A 92 -16.17 -17.01 8.69
N GLU A 93 -17.42 -17.02 9.11
CA GLU A 93 -18.24 -18.22 9.18
C GLU A 93 -19.22 -18.20 8.00
N ARG A 94 -19.19 -19.26 7.17
CA ARG A 94 -20.22 -19.50 6.15
C ARG A 94 -21.43 -20.10 6.86
N LEU A 95 -22.53 -19.37 6.92
CA LEU A 95 -23.78 -19.90 7.46
C LEU A 95 -24.34 -21.00 6.54
N PRO A 96 -25.18 -21.91 7.05
CA PRO A 96 -25.91 -22.89 6.22
C PRO A 96 -26.75 -22.26 5.09
N SER A 97 -27.04 -20.96 5.19
CA SER A 97 -27.71 -20.16 4.16
C SER A 97 -26.80 -19.68 3.03
N GLY A 98 -25.52 -20.06 3.01
CA GLY A 98 -24.51 -19.61 2.04
C GLY A 98 -23.97 -18.19 2.29
N ARG A 99 -24.49 -17.47 3.29
CA ARG A 99 -24.03 -16.12 3.63
C ARG A 99 -22.76 -16.18 4.48
N ILE A 100 -21.72 -15.48 4.06
CA ILE A 100 -20.50 -15.28 4.88
C ILE A 100 -20.79 -14.20 5.92
N VAL A 101 -20.64 -14.55 7.20
CA VAL A 101 -20.77 -13.63 8.34
C VAL A 101 -19.44 -13.54 9.07
N THR A 102 -19.04 -12.32 9.42
CA THR A 102 -17.86 -12.12 10.28
C THR A 102 -18.29 -12.30 11.73
N ARG A 103 -17.85 -13.37 12.37
CA ARG A 103 -18.03 -13.62 13.80
C ARG A 103 -16.86 -13.01 14.54
N THR A 104 -17.15 -12.09 15.45
CA THR A 104 -16.13 -11.47 16.31
C THR A 104 -16.32 -11.95 17.74
N VAL A 105 -15.27 -12.52 18.32
CA VAL A 105 -15.23 -13.00 19.70
C VAL A 105 -14.28 -12.10 20.48
N SER A 106 -14.76 -11.55 21.59
CA SER A 106 -13.95 -10.77 22.53
C SER A 106 -13.59 -11.65 23.73
N TYR A 107 -12.31 -11.69 24.09
CA TYR A 107 -11.82 -12.44 25.24
C TYR A 107 -11.51 -11.47 26.38
N ASN A 108 -12.13 -11.70 27.54
CA ASN A 108 -11.86 -10.90 28.74
C ASN A 108 -10.55 -11.28 29.42
N ASN A 109 -10.07 -12.51 29.21
CA ASN A 109 -8.76 -13.01 29.64
C ASN A 109 -8.16 -13.97 28.60
N PRO A 110 -7.21 -13.51 27.75
CA PRO A 110 -6.60 -14.36 26.74
C PRO A 110 -5.80 -15.49 27.41
N GLY A 111 -6.03 -16.73 26.97
CA GLY A 111 -5.41 -17.94 27.52
C GLY A 111 -6.19 -18.65 28.64
N ALA A 112 -7.30 -18.07 29.13
CA ALA A 112 -8.20 -18.77 30.07
C ALA A 112 -9.16 -19.74 29.36
N VAL A 113 -9.35 -19.55 28.06
CA VAL A 113 -10.10 -20.43 27.17
C VAL A 113 -9.16 -20.71 26.00
N GLU A 114 -8.89 -21.98 25.73
CA GLU A 114 -8.19 -22.38 24.52
C GLU A 114 -9.00 -21.82 23.34
N PRO A 115 -8.41 -20.99 22.47
CA PRO A 115 -9.11 -20.52 21.28
C PRO A 115 -9.68 -21.75 20.57
N PRO A 116 -10.93 -21.73 20.08
CA PRO A 116 -11.36 -22.80 19.19
C PRO A 116 -10.26 -22.92 18.13
N GLU A 117 -9.70 -24.13 17.99
CA GLU A 117 -8.73 -24.40 16.92
C GLU A 117 -9.32 -23.81 15.65
N PRO A 118 -8.55 -23.06 14.85
CA PRO A 118 -9.05 -22.62 13.57
C PRO A 118 -9.41 -23.89 12.80
N ASP A 119 -10.72 -24.15 12.67
CA ASP A 119 -11.21 -25.14 11.73
C ASP A 119 -10.47 -24.86 10.43
N ALA A 120 -9.72 -25.86 9.96
CA ALA A 120 -9.09 -25.81 8.66
C ALA A 120 -10.17 -25.35 7.67
N ASP A 121 -9.94 -24.21 7.02
CA ASP A 121 -10.86 -23.60 6.06
C ASP A 121 -11.51 -24.70 5.20
N PRO A 122 -12.85 -24.89 5.25
CA PRO A 122 -13.53 -25.51 4.14
C PRO A 122 -13.50 -24.45 3.02
N ASP A 123 -12.71 -24.79 2.00
CA ASP A 123 -12.55 -24.13 0.70
C ASP A 123 -13.78 -23.27 0.27
N PRO A 124 -13.59 -22.09 -0.34
CA PRO A 124 -14.69 -21.27 -0.77
C PRO A 124 -15.24 -21.75 -2.13
N ASP A 125 -16.35 -22.50 -2.14
CA ASP A 125 -17.10 -22.80 -3.39
C ASP A 125 -18.08 -21.65 -3.77
N PRO A 126 -18.67 -21.58 -4.99
CA PRO A 126 -18.12 -21.20 -6.29
C PRO A 126 -18.74 -19.89 -6.82
N GLU A 127 -18.01 -19.10 -7.60
CA GLU A 127 -18.64 -18.22 -8.62
C GLU A 127 -18.25 -18.72 -10.01
N ARG A 128 -19.20 -19.49 -10.57
CA ARG A 128 -19.58 -19.64 -11.99
C ARG A 128 -18.47 -19.51 -13.04
N ASP A 129 -18.15 -20.66 -13.61
CA ASP A 129 -17.35 -20.93 -14.81
C ASP A 129 -17.59 -19.92 -15.95
N PRO A 130 -16.52 -19.48 -16.65
CA PRO A 130 -16.36 -20.02 -17.99
C PRO A 130 -14.92 -20.42 -18.33
N GLY A 131 -14.74 -21.70 -18.61
CA GLY A 131 -13.71 -22.23 -19.51
C GLY A 131 -12.41 -22.65 -18.82
N PRO A 132 -11.72 -23.67 -19.38
CA PRO A 132 -10.69 -24.40 -18.68
C PRO A 132 -9.41 -23.56 -18.61
N VAL A 133 -9.18 -22.90 -17.49
CA VAL A 133 -7.87 -22.31 -17.21
C VAL A 133 -7.07 -23.31 -16.39
N ARG A 134 -5.98 -23.73 -17.02
CA ARG A 134 -5.00 -24.68 -16.53
C ARG A 134 -4.43 -24.25 -15.18
N ASP A 135 -4.08 -25.26 -14.43
CA ASP A 135 -3.25 -25.27 -13.24
C ASP A 135 -2.01 -24.36 -13.40
N GLU A 136 -2.05 -23.14 -12.85
CA GLU A 136 -0.88 -22.27 -12.69
C GLU A 136 -0.96 -21.57 -11.34
N THR A 137 -0.16 -22.05 -10.39
CA THR A 137 0.16 -21.37 -9.12
C THR A 137 0.49 -19.89 -9.40
N PRO A 138 -0.10 -18.89 -8.68
CA PRO A 138 0.36 -17.53 -8.82
C PRO A 138 1.74 -17.42 -8.16
N ALA A 139 2.80 -17.66 -8.93
CA ALA A 139 4.13 -17.23 -8.56
C ALA A 139 4.06 -15.73 -8.24
N VAL A 140 4.72 -15.30 -7.16
CA VAL A 140 5.08 -13.89 -6.93
C VAL A 140 5.34 -13.26 -8.29
N PRO A 141 4.66 -12.15 -8.67
CA PRO A 141 4.86 -11.57 -9.99
C PRO A 141 6.36 -11.49 -10.23
N ARG A 142 6.85 -12.19 -11.27
CA ARG A 142 8.27 -12.30 -11.60
C ARG A 142 8.73 -10.97 -12.22
N THR A 143 8.38 -9.87 -11.56
CA THR A 143 8.79 -8.53 -11.94
C THR A 143 10.24 -8.32 -11.50
N PRO A 144 11.00 -7.51 -12.25
CA PRO A 144 12.35 -7.13 -11.85
C PRO A 144 12.41 -6.55 -10.42
N ALA A 145 11.37 -5.83 -10.00
CA ALA A 145 11.26 -5.26 -8.66
C ALA A 145 11.14 -6.33 -7.56
N ALA A 146 10.23 -7.30 -7.73
CA ALA A 146 10.09 -8.40 -6.77
C ALA A 146 11.35 -9.28 -6.74
N GLY A 147 11.97 -9.51 -7.90
CA GLY A 147 13.26 -10.20 -8.01
C GLY A 147 14.38 -9.50 -7.24
N LEU A 148 14.50 -8.18 -7.36
CA LEU A 148 15.49 -7.40 -6.62
C LEU A 148 15.28 -7.51 -5.11
N LEU A 149 14.04 -7.37 -4.64
CA LEU A 149 13.70 -7.45 -3.21
C LEU A 149 13.99 -8.83 -2.63
N LEU A 150 13.69 -9.90 -3.38
CA LEU A 150 14.01 -11.27 -3.00
C LEU A 150 15.53 -11.52 -2.93
N ASP A 151 16.31 -10.85 -3.78
CA ASP A 151 17.77 -11.02 -3.84
C ASP A 151 18.51 -10.28 -2.69
N LEU A 152 17.85 -9.34 -2.00
CA LEU A 152 18.44 -8.62 -0.86
C LEU A 152 18.89 -9.57 0.26
N ARG A 153 18.15 -10.65 0.51
CA ARG A 153 18.50 -11.65 1.54
C ARG A 153 19.83 -12.37 1.27
N ARG A 154 20.28 -12.41 0.02
CA ARG A 154 21.59 -12.98 -0.35
C ARG A 154 22.74 -12.04 -0.03
N HIS A 155 22.45 -10.75 0.16
CA HIS A 155 23.45 -9.70 0.39
C HIS A 155 23.51 -9.32 1.87
N ASP A 156 22.39 -9.39 2.58
CA ASP A 156 22.32 -9.27 4.04
C ASP A 156 21.16 -10.13 4.56
N ALA A 157 21.49 -11.13 5.39
CA ALA A 157 20.55 -12.12 5.90
C ALA A 157 19.45 -11.52 6.79
N ARG A 158 19.60 -10.28 7.25
CA ARG A 158 18.59 -9.58 8.07
C ARG A 158 17.35 -9.16 7.25
N PHE A 159 17.41 -9.20 5.92
CA PHE A 159 16.29 -8.87 5.03
C PHE A 159 15.47 -10.10 4.62
N LEU A 160 14.90 -10.80 5.61
CA LEU A 160 13.90 -11.84 5.38
C LEU A 160 12.50 -11.19 5.22
N LEU A 161 12.24 -10.68 4.03
CA LEU A 161 10.96 -10.03 3.70
C LEU A 161 9.86 -11.07 3.48
N SER A 162 8.68 -10.83 4.06
CA SER A 162 7.50 -11.64 3.76
C SER A 162 7.00 -11.37 2.34
N GLU A 163 6.21 -12.29 1.79
CA GLU A 163 5.60 -12.10 0.47
C GLU A 163 4.69 -10.85 0.43
N ARG A 164 4.03 -10.55 1.56
CA ARG A 164 3.24 -9.32 1.73
C ARG A 164 4.11 -8.07 1.65
N ASP A 165 5.29 -8.09 2.27
CA ASP A 165 6.23 -6.96 2.23
C ASP A 165 6.78 -6.75 0.81
N ILE A 166 7.08 -7.84 0.10
CA ILE A 166 7.53 -7.77 -1.30
C ILE A 166 6.44 -7.15 -2.17
N ARG A 167 5.18 -7.59 -2.03
CA ARG A 167 4.04 -7.00 -2.76
C ARG A 167 3.84 -5.52 -2.42
N HIS A 168 4.06 -5.13 -1.18
CA HIS A 168 3.93 -3.74 -0.73
C HIS A 168 5.09 -2.84 -1.24
N LEU A 169 6.32 -3.35 -1.27
CA LEU A 169 7.52 -2.59 -1.63
C LEU A 169 7.78 -2.54 -3.14
N ALA A 170 7.32 -3.55 -3.90
CA ALA A 170 7.58 -3.66 -5.34
C ALA A 170 7.17 -2.40 -6.14
N PRO A 171 5.98 -1.78 -5.92
CA PRO A 171 5.60 -0.56 -6.65
C PRO A 171 6.57 0.61 -6.43
N ALA A 172 7.16 0.71 -5.23
CA ALA A 172 8.13 1.75 -4.93
C ALA A 172 9.46 1.47 -5.65
N VAL A 173 9.87 0.22 -5.80
CA VAL A 173 11.04 -0.15 -6.63
C VAL A 173 10.77 0.10 -8.12
N ASP A 174 9.57 -0.21 -8.61
CA ASP A 174 9.16 0.08 -9.99
C ASP A 174 9.24 1.58 -10.27
N ALA A 175 8.88 2.43 -9.31
CA ALA A 175 9.04 3.88 -9.45
C ALA A 175 10.50 4.32 -9.60
N TRP A 176 11.46 3.62 -8.99
CA TRP A 176 12.89 3.88 -9.20
C TRP A 176 13.33 3.47 -10.60
N PHE A 177 12.88 2.30 -11.07
CA PHE A 177 13.18 1.82 -12.42
C PHE A 177 12.57 2.71 -13.50
N ALA A 178 11.34 3.20 -13.30
CA ALA A 178 10.71 4.16 -14.19
C ALA A 178 11.50 5.48 -14.32
N ARG A 179 12.34 5.81 -13.32
CA ARG A 179 13.22 6.98 -13.33
C ARG A 179 14.65 6.66 -13.81
N GLY A 180 14.86 5.46 -14.36
CA GLY A 180 16.13 5.03 -14.94
C GLY A 180 17.16 4.50 -13.93
N ALA A 181 16.76 4.25 -12.68
CA ALA A 181 17.66 3.66 -11.70
C ALA A 181 17.96 2.19 -12.08
N THR A 182 19.24 1.80 -12.04
CA THR A 182 19.63 0.40 -12.30
C THR A 182 19.41 -0.47 -11.05
N PRO A 183 19.18 -1.79 -11.20
CA PRO A 183 19.02 -2.72 -10.07
C PRO A 183 20.15 -2.62 -9.03
N ASP A 184 21.40 -2.51 -9.47
CA ASP A 184 22.55 -2.39 -8.57
C ASP A 184 22.59 -1.04 -7.84
N ALA A 185 22.17 0.05 -8.50
CA ALA A 185 22.07 1.35 -7.86
C ALA A 185 21.00 1.35 -6.77
N VAL A 186 19.83 0.79 -7.05
CA VAL A 186 18.75 0.61 -6.07
C VAL A 186 19.24 -0.23 -4.88
N ARG A 187 19.85 -1.40 -5.14
CA ARG A 187 20.37 -2.30 -4.11
C ARG A 187 21.41 -1.63 -3.20
N ARG A 188 22.43 -0.99 -3.78
CA ARG A 188 23.47 -0.29 -3.02
C ARG A 188 22.87 0.79 -2.12
N THR A 189 21.86 1.50 -2.61
CA THR A 189 21.18 2.55 -1.86
C THR A 189 20.34 1.98 -0.72
N LEU A 190 19.61 0.89 -0.98
CA LEU A 190 18.81 0.19 0.03
C LEU A 190 19.67 -0.38 1.17
N LEU A 191 20.87 -0.87 0.85
CA LEU A 191 21.79 -1.51 1.81
C LEU A 191 22.86 -0.56 2.39
N ALA A 192 22.90 0.72 2.01
CA ALA A 192 23.87 1.66 2.54
C ALA A 192 23.65 1.92 4.04
N THR A 193 24.68 2.12 4.86
CA THR A 193 24.55 2.65 6.25
C THR A 193 23.40 2.04 7.08
N LEU A 194 23.38 0.71 7.23
CA LEU A 194 22.31 0.02 7.95
C LEU A 194 22.45 0.23 9.47
N PRO A 195 21.37 0.60 10.17
CA PRO A 195 21.38 0.75 11.62
C PRO A 195 21.53 -0.61 12.31
N ASP A 196 22.16 -0.59 13.48
CA ASP A 196 22.30 -1.75 14.36
C ASP A 196 21.77 -1.39 15.77
N PRO A 197 20.73 -2.06 16.30
CA PRO A 197 20.01 -3.21 15.72
C PRO A 197 18.94 -2.84 14.67
N LEU A 198 18.80 -3.70 13.65
CA LEU A 198 17.79 -3.56 12.59
C LEU A 198 16.43 -4.15 13.01
N LYS A 199 15.60 -3.35 13.68
CA LYS A 199 14.29 -3.80 14.20
C LYS A 199 13.20 -3.93 13.13
N HIS A 200 13.22 -3.07 12.09
CA HIS A 200 12.15 -2.97 11.10
C HIS A 200 12.70 -2.93 9.66
N PRO A 201 13.11 -4.08 9.09
CA PRO A 201 13.74 -4.13 7.77
C PRO A 201 12.83 -3.62 6.65
N ALA A 202 11.57 -4.08 6.58
CA ALA A 202 10.61 -3.63 5.57
C ALA A 202 10.26 -2.13 5.69
N GLY A 203 10.13 -1.63 6.93
CA GLY A 203 9.88 -0.21 7.20
C GLY A 203 11.05 0.67 6.75
N LEU A 204 12.29 0.25 7.00
CA LEU A 204 13.48 0.97 6.53
C LEU A 204 13.54 1.03 5.00
N LEU A 205 13.29 -0.09 4.32
CA LEU A 205 13.26 -0.14 2.86
C LEU A 205 12.16 0.77 2.30
N SER A 206 10.95 0.73 2.88
CA SER A 206 9.85 1.61 2.48
C SER A 206 10.23 3.08 2.64
N HIS A 207 10.85 3.44 3.77
CA HIS A 207 11.28 4.82 4.00
C HIS A 207 12.30 5.26 2.96
N ARG A 208 13.33 4.45 2.71
CA ARG A 208 14.39 4.79 1.74
C ARG A 208 13.89 4.88 0.30
N LEU A 209 13.05 3.95 -0.12
CA LEU A 209 12.47 3.97 -1.47
C LEU A 209 11.62 5.22 -1.70
N ASN A 210 10.96 5.74 -0.67
CA ASN A 210 10.14 6.94 -0.79
C ASN A 210 10.96 8.23 -0.64
N THR A 211 11.88 8.28 0.32
CA THR A 211 12.64 9.49 0.65
C THR A 211 13.82 9.73 -0.29
N LEU A 212 14.45 8.68 -0.81
CA LEU A 212 15.62 8.78 -1.69
C LEU A 212 15.26 8.60 -3.18
N LEU A 213 13.97 8.65 -3.52
CA LEU A 213 13.50 8.48 -4.87
C LEU A 213 14.13 9.54 -5.80
N PRO A 214 14.96 9.15 -6.80
CA PRO A 214 15.66 10.11 -7.67
C PRO A 214 14.66 10.98 -8.44
N PRO A 215 14.94 12.25 -8.76
CA PRO A 215 14.07 13.03 -9.63
C PRO A 215 13.96 12.39 -11.02
N PRO A 216 12.84 12.56 -11.75
CA PRO A 216 12.72 12.05 -13.11
C PRO A 216 13.80 12.68 -13.99
N LEU A 217 14.51 11.85 -14.76
CA LEU A 217 15.43 12.36 -15.77
C LEU A 217 14.61 13.09 -16.85
N PRO A 218 15.10 14.24 -17.35
CA PRO A 218 14.45 14.88 -18.49
C PRO A 218 14.46 13.88 -19.64
N THR A 219 13.27 13.59 -20.18
CA THR A 219 13.14 12.80 -21.40
C THR A 219 13.81 13.59 -22.51
N VAL A 220 15.05 13.22 -22.83
CA VAL A 220 15.69 13.70 -24.06
C VAL A 220 14.85 13.10 -25.18
N ALA A 221 14.11 13.95 -25.89
CA ALA A 221 13.39 13.52 -27.08
C ALA A 221 14.39 12.75 -27.95
N PRO A 222 14.03 11.57 -28.48
CA PRO A 222 14.94 10.82 -29.33
C PRO A 222 15.43 11.78 -30.40
N ALA A 223 16.75 11.98 -30.45
CA ALA A 223 17.34 12.81 -31.49
C ALA A 223 16.88 12.21 -32.80
N GLN A 224 16.00 12.91 -33.52
CA GLN A 224 15.58 12.48 -34.84
C GLN A 224 16.87 12.39 -35.64
N GLY A 225 17.18 11.20 -36.15
CA GLY A 225 18.37 11.01 -36.98
C GLY A 225 18.36 11.98 -38.17
N PRO A 226 19.46 12.11 -38.91
CA PRO A 226 19.44 12.93 -40.12
C PRO A 226 18.29 12.48 -41.04
N PRO A 227 17.53 13.41 -41.65
CA PRO A 227 16.40 13.06 -42.49
C PRO A 227 16.81 12.08 -43.60
N PRO A 228 15.91 11.15 -43.97
CA PRO A 228 16.19 10.18 -45.02
C PRO A 228 16.46 10.88 -46.35
N ILE A 229 17.20 10.21 -47.23
CA ILE A 229 17.42 10.68 -48.59
C ILE A 229 16.15 10.39 -49.39
N GLN A 230 15.55 11.44 -49.95
CA GLN A 230 14.39 11.42 -50.83
C GLN A 230 14.82 11.87 -52.23
N THR A 231 14.13 11.41 -53.26
CA THR A 231 14.30 11.89 -54.64
C THR A 231 13.25 12.96 -54.95
N CYS A 232 13.65 14.01 -55.69
CA CYS A 232 12.76 15.09 -56.08
C CYS A 232 11.55 14.58 -56.87
N VAL A 233 10.33 14.97 -56.49
CA VAL A 233 9.09 14.59 -57.18
C VAL A 233 8.87 15.30 -58.53
N THR A 234 9.73 16.27 -58.88
CA THR A 234 9.58 17.06 -60.12
C THR A 234 10.61 16.66 -61.18
N CYS A 235 11.89 16.66 -60.81
CA CYS A 235 12.95 16.31 -61.74
C CYS A 235 13.41 14.86 -61.62
N GLU A 236 13.09 14.15 -60.53
CA GLU A 236 13.50 12.76 -60.24
C GLU A 236 15.01 12.48 -60.22
N GLU A 237 15.85 13.44 -60.60
CA GLU A 237 17.30 13.31 -60.73
C GLU A 237 18.06 13.71 -59.46
N VAL A 238 17.49 14.59 -58.63
CA VAL A 238 18.15 15.13 -57.44
C VAL A 238 17.70 14.39 -56.19
N ALA A 239 18.68 13.83 -55.47
CA ALA A 239 18.49 13.24 -54.16
C ALA A 239 18.83 14.27 -53.06
N PHE A 240 17.93 14.50 -52.11
CA PHE A 240 18.09 15.47 -51.02
C PHE A 240 17.53 14.90 -49.70
N ARG A 241 17.88 15.50 -48.56
CA ARG A 241 17.44 14.99 -47.25
C ARG A 241 16.17 15.70 -46.79
N ALA A 242 15.07 14.96 -46.65
CA ALA A 242 13.80 15.48 -46.14
C ALA A 242 13.00 14.39 -45.42
N TRP A 243 12.13 14.80 -44.48
CA TRP A 243 11.25 13.87 -43.75
C TRP A 243 10.08 13.38 -44.59
N GLU A 244 9.61 14.22 -45.51
CA GLU A 244 8.48 13.95 -46.39
C GLU A 244 8.93 14.03 -47.85
N PRO A 245 8.34 13.24 -48.76
CA PRO A 245 8.58 13.37 -50.20
C PRO A 245 8.23 14.78 -50.69
N GLY A 246 9.14 15.40 -51.43
CA GLY A 246 9.00 16.82 -51.82
C GLY A 246 9.83 17.20 -53.04
N ARG A 247 9.84 18.50 -53.33
CA ARG A 247 10.66 19.08 -54.40
C ARG A 247 12.06 19.36 -53.86
N CYS A 248 13.08 19.26 -54.72
CA CYS A 248 14.41 19.73 -54.35
C CYS A 248 14.42 21.27 -54.29
N PRO A 249 15.42 21.88 -53.61
CA PRO A 249 15.51 23.33 -53.46
C PRO A 249 15.43 24.12 -54.78
N ASP A 250 16.01 23.57 -55.86
CA ASP A 250 15.98 24.21 -57.18
C ASP A 250 14.57 24.18 -57.78
N CYS A 251 13.87 23.05 -57.72
CA CYS A 251 12.49 22.94 -58.20
C CYS A 251 11.48 23.70 -57.31
N GLU A 252 11.78 23.93 -56.03
CA GLU A 252 11.00 24.84 -55.19
C GLU A 252 11.20 26.29 -55.63
N ALA A 253 12.46 26.70 -55.85
CA ALA A 253 12.78 28.04 -56.34
C ALA A 253 12.16 28.34 -57.72
N ASP A 254 12.18 27.37 -58.64
CA ASP A 254 11.55 27.50 -59.96
C ASP A 254 10.02 27.64 -59.84
N ALA A 255 9.39 26.83 -58.97
CA ALA A 255 7.94 26.91 -58.74
C ALA A 255 7.53 28.25 -58.11
N ASP A 256 8.33 28.78 -57.18
CA ASP A 256 8.11 30.09 -56.57
C ASP A 256 8.30 31.23 -57.59
N ALA A 257 9.31 31.12 -58.46
CA ALA A 257 9.54 32.07 -59.55
C ALA A 257 8.38 32.08 -60.56
N GLU A 258 7.87 30.90 -60.94
CA GLU A 258 6.70 30.78 -61.81
C GLU A 258 5.42 31.33 -61.15
N ALA A 259 5.24 31.09 -59.84
CA ALA A 259 4.10 31.61 -59.10
C ALA A 259 4.16 33.14 -58.99
N ALA A 260 5.34 33.71 -58.73
CA ALA A 260 5.56 35.15 -58.70
C ALA A 260 5.32 35.79 -60.07
N ALA A 261 5.81 35.17 -61.15
CA ALA A 261 5.56 35.62 -62.52
C ALA A 261 4.06 35.61 -62.87
N ARG A 262 3.34 34.53 -62.50
CA ARG A 262 1.88 34.45 -62.66
C ARG A 262 1.13 35.51 -61.85
N ALA A 263 1.54 35.78 -60.62
CA ALA A 263 0.95 36.81 -59.78
C ALA A 263 1.15 38.22 -60.36
N TRP A 264 2.33 38.50 -60.92
CA TRP A 264 2.62 39.77 -61.58
C TRP A 264 1.78 39.97 -62.85
N LEU A 265 1.68 38.94 -63.70
CA LEU A 265 0.84 38.98 -64.90
C LEU A 265 -0.66 39.12 -64.58
N ALA A 266 -1.14 38.54 -63.48
CA ALA A 266 -2.52 38.69 -63.03
C ALA A 266 -2.81 40.10 -62.47
N ALA A 267 -1.81 40.76 -61.87
CA ALA A 267 -1.92 42.12 -61.36
C ALA A 267 -1.89 43.19 -62.46
N ASP A 268 -1.20 42.94 -63.58
CA ASP A 268 -1.11 43.85 -64.73
C ASP A 268 -2.33 43.73 -65.68
N ALA A 269 -3.15 42.68 -65.50
CA ALA A 269 -4.36 42.42 -66.27
C ALA A 269 -5.67 42.88 -65.58
N ALA A 270 -5.58 43.51 -64.40
CA ALA A 270 -6.70 44.00 -63.58
C ALA A 270 -6.72 45.55 -63.53
#